data_AF-A0A9E6D0D2-F1
#
_entry.id   AF-A0A9E6D0D2-F1
#
_cell.length_a   1.000
_cell.length_b   1.000
_cell.length_c   1.000
_cell.angle_alpha   90.00
_cell.angle_beta   90.00
_cell.angle_gamma   90.00
#
_symmetry.space_group_name_H-M   'P 1'
#
loop_
_entity.id
_entity.type
_entity.pdbx_description
1 polymer ?
#
loop_
_entity_poly.entity_id
_entity_poly.type
_entity_poly.pdbx_seq_one_letter_code
_entity_poly.pdbx_strand_id
1 'polypeptide(L)' 'MLNRLAKYLKPEAQLGDVFEDVMGTIKIISENPYCVSCQGVVQQFNEMFPNLNIILIDGTRVGY' A
#
# COMPACT_ATOMS: atom_id res chain seq x y z
N MET A 1 -3.62 2.66 7.01
CA MET A 1 -3.97 1.37 6.36
C MET A 1 -2.72 0.54 6.05
N LEU A 2 -1.84 1.01 5.15
CA LEU A 2 -0.65 0.28 4.71
C LEU A 2 0.33 -0.10 5.83
N ASN A 3 0.58 0.79 6.80
CA ASN A 3 1.44 0.47 7.95
C ASN A 3 0.92 -0.72 8.78
N ARG A 4 -0.39 -0.90 8.86
CA ARG A 4 -0.99 -2.07 9.56
C ARG A 4 -0.82 -3.33 8.72
N LEU A 5 -0.99 -3.22 7.40
CA LEU A 5 -0.79 -4.34 6.49
C LEU A 5 0.67 -4.81 6.48
N ALA A 6 1.63 -3.89 6.49
CA ALA A 6 3.05 -4.21 6.56
C ALA A 6 3.36 -5.08 7.80
N LYS A 7 2.86 -4.68 8.97
CA LYS A 7 2.99 -5.46 10.22
C LYS A 7 2.26 -6.79 10.19
N TYR A 8 1.16 -6.90 9.44
CA TYR A 8 0.46 -8.17 9.29
C TYR A 8 1.24 -9.16 8.42
N LEU A 9 1.83 -8.68 7.33
CA LEU A 9 2.65 -9.50 6.42
C LEU A 9 3.99 -9.89 7.07
N LYS A 10 4.60 -8.94 7.80
CA LYS A 10 5.91 -9.09 8.46
C LYS A 10 5.86 -8.44 9.85
N PRO A 11 5.44 -9.18 10.89
CA PRO A 11 5.33 -8.66 12.25
C PRO A 11 6.64 -8.11 12.83
N GLU A 12 7.76 -8.71 12.43
CA GLU A 12 9.12 -8.35 12.87
C GLU A 12 9.77 -7.26 12.01
N ALA A 13 9.05 -6.68 11.05
CA ALA A 13 9.63 -5.72 10.12
C ALA A 13 10.04 -4.41 10.79
N GLN A 14 11.24 -3.96 10.46
CA GLN A 14 11.84 -2.72 10.91
C GLN A 14 11.91 -1.68 9.79
N LEU A 15 12.23 -0.44 10.15
CA LEU A 15 12.37 0.65 9.19
C LEU A 15 13.58 0.38 8.29
N GLY A 16 13.37 0.36 6.97
CA GLY A 16 14.43 0.12 5.98
C GLY A 16 14.55 -1.33 5.52
N ASP A 17 13.80 -2.26 6.10
CA ASP A 17 13.75 -3.64 5.63
C ASP A 17 13.08 -3.73 4.24
N VAL A 18 13.53 -4.69 3.43
CA VAL A 18 12.96 -4.99 2.11
C VAL A 18 12.64 -6.49 2.05
N PHE A 19 11.41 -6.82 1.65
CA PHE A 19 10.88 -8.19 1.64
C PHE A 19 10.50 -8.62 0.23
N GLU A 20 11.41 -9.34 -0.43
CA GLU A 20 11.20 -9.86 -1.80
C GLU A 20 10.38 -11.16 -1.82
N ASP A 21 10.27 -11.87 -0.69
CA ASP A 21 9.55 -13.15 -0.61
C ASP A 21 8.02 -12.98 -0.62
N VAL A 22 7.54 -11.75 -0.41
CA VAL A 22 6.11 -11.43 -0.44
C VAL A 22 5.73 -10.94 -1.83
N MET A 23 4.89 -11.69 -2.52
CA MET A 23 4.45 -11.40 -3.88
C MET A 23 2.92 -11.41 -4.00
N GLY A 24 2.38 -10.67 -4.96
CA GLY A 24 0.93 -10.64 -5.20
C GLY A 24 0.43 -9.31 -5.72
N THR A 25 -0.88 -9.10 -5.66
CA THR A 25 -1.52 -7.85 -6.07
C THR A 25 -2.48 -7.35 -4.99
N ILE A 26 -2.32 -6.10 -4.59
CA ILE A 26 -3.19 -5.40 -3.66
C ILE A 26 -3.97 -4.34 -4.43
N LYS A 27 -5.29 -4.39 -4.34
CA LYS A 27 -6.17 -3.37 -4.91
C LYS A 27 -6.76 -2.53 -3.79
N ILE A 28 -6.47 -1.23 -3.78
CA ILE A 28 -6.99 -0.28 -2.80
C ILE A 28 -7.93 0.66 -3.53
N ILE A 29 -9.17 0.73 -3.05
CA ILE A 29 -10.23 1.55 -3.63
C ILE A 29 -10.64 2.59 -2.59
N SER A 30 -10.74 3.85 -3.01
CA SER A 30 -11.16 4.97 -2.16
C SER A 30 -12.20 5.81 -2.88
N GLU A 31 -13.27 6.17 -2.18
CA GLU A 31 -14.30 7.08 -2.70
C GLU A 31 -13.75 8.49 -2.92
N ASN A 32 -12.78 8.88 -2.08
CA ASN A 32 -12.11 10.17 -2.17
C ASN A 32 -10.74 10.04 -2.87
N PRO A 33 -10.28 11.08 -3.56
CA PRO A 33 -8.90 11.14 -4.09
C PRO A 33 -7.87 10.89 -2.99
N TYR A 34 -6.81 10.15 -3.29
CA TYR A 34 -5.71 9.99 -2.34
C TYR A 34 -5.01 11.33 -2.11
N CYS A 35 -4.74 11.62 -0.83
CA CYS A 35 -4.00 12.81 -0.46
C CYS A 35 -2.54 12.73 -0.93
N VAL A 36 -1.88 13.87 -1.19
CA VAL A 36 -0.47 13.87 -1.62
C VAL A 36 0.44 13.17 -0.61
N SER A 37 0.20 13.37 0.70
CA SER A 37 0.93 12.65 1.74
C SER A 37 0.64 11.15 1.77
N CYS A 38 -0.52 10.71 1.28
CA CYS A 38 -0.89 9.32 1.14
C CYS A 38 -0.04 8.62 0.07
N GLN A 39 0.37 9.34 -0.98
CA GLN A 39 1.22 8.82 -2.05
C GLN A 39 2.61 8.44 -1.51
N GLY A 40 3.19 9.25 -0.61
CA GLY A 40 4.46 8.94 0.03
C GLY A 40 4.43 7.64 0.84
N VAL A 41 3.31 7.36 1.53
CA VAL A 41 3.14 6.10 2.27
C VAL A 41 3.03 4.90 1.32
N VAL A 42 2.36 5.05 0.17
CA VAL A 42 2.30 3.99 -0.84
C VAL A 42 3.67 3.71 -1.43
N GLN A 43 4.45 4.76 -1.71
CA GLN A 43 5.80 4.62 -2.24
C GLN A 43 6.71 3.86 -1.26
N GLN A 44 6.71 4.25 0.01
CA GLN A 44 7.47 3.56 1.07
C GLN A 44 7.07 2.08 1.19
N PHE A 45 5.78 1.78 1.05
CA PHE A 45 5.31 0.41 1.09
C PHE A 45 5.78 -0.40 -0.13
N ASN A 46 5.76 0.19 -1.34
CA ASN A 46 6.27 -0.46 -2.55
C ASN A 46 7.79 -0.71 -2.48
N GLU A 47 8.55 0.20 -1.87
CA GLU A 47 9.99 0.01 -1.65
C GLU A 47 10.26 -1.13 -0.66
N MET A 48 9.45 -1.24 0.39
CA MET A 48 9.52 -2.30 1.39
C MET A 48 9.08 -3.67 0.87
N PHE A 49 8.15 -3.71 -0.09
CA PHE A 49 7.61 -4.94 -0.68
C PHE A 49 7.63 -4.86 -2.22
N PRO A 50 8.82 -4.98 -2.85
CA PRO A 50 9.00 -4.68 -4.27
C PRO A 50 8.23 -5.62 -5.22
N ASN A 51 7.86 -6.81 -4.74
CA ASN A 51 7.15 -7.80 -5.54
C ASN A 51 5.61 -7.76 -5.32
N LEU A 52 5.10 -6.82 -4.54
CA LEU A 52 3.67 -6.54 -4.44
C LEU A 52 3.27 -5.47 -5.47
N ASN A 53 2.36 -5.82 -6.37
CA ASN A 53 1.75 -4.86 -7.28
C ASN A 53 0.59 -4.13 -6.59
N ILE A 54 0.68 -2.80 -6.44
CA ILE A 54 -0.38 -2.00 -5.82
C ILE A 54 -1.17 -1.26 -6.88
N ILE A 55 -2.46 -1.57 -6.96
CA ILE A 55 -3.42 -0.90 -7.82
C ILE A 55 -4.23 0.06 -6.95
N LEU A 56 -4.05 1.35 -7.17
CA LEU A 56 -4.83 2.40 -6.52
C LEU A 56 -5.98 2.83 -7.44
N ILE A 57 -7.20 2.85 -6.91
CA ILE A 57 -8.36 3.43 -7.57
C ILE A 57 -8.98 4.43 -6.61
N ASP A 58 -9.07 5.69 -7.02
CA ASP A 58 -9.64 6.75 -6.21
C ASP A 58 -10.69 7.57 -6.95
N GLY A 59 -11.37 8.44 -6.21
CA GLY A 59 -12.41 9.30 -6.76
C GLY A 59 -13.62 8.53 -7.30
N THR A 60 -13.83 7.30 -6.84
CA THR A 60 -14.94 6.43 -7.27
C THR A 60 -16.25 6.85 -6.64
N ARG A 61 -16.64 8.13 -6.76
CA ARG A 61 -17.98 8.58 -6.42
C ARG A 61 -18.97 7.73 -7.19
N VAL A 62 -19.54 6.72 -6.53
CA VAL A 62 -20.70 6.00 -7.00
C VAL A 62 -21.83 7.00 -6.79
N GLY A 63 -22.18 7.73 -7.86
CA GLY A 63 -23.27 8.71 -7.82
C GLY A 63 -24.57 8.03 -7.37
N TYR A 64 -25.25 8.65 -6.41
CA TYR A 64 -26.67 8.45 -6.17
C TYR A 64 -27.46 9.39 -7.09
#